data_AF-A0A6L9KX17-F1
#
_entry.id   AF-A0A6L9KX17-F1
#
_cell.length_a   1.000
_cell.length_b   1.000
_cell.length_c   1.000
_cell.angle_alpha   90.00
_cell.angle_beta   90.00
_cell.angle_gamma   90.00
#
_symmetry.space_group_name_H-M   'P 1'
#
loop_
_entity.id
_entity.type
_entity.pdbx_description
1 polymer ?
#
loop_
_entity_poly.entity_id
_entity_poly.type
_entity_poly.pdbx_seq_one_letter_code
_entity_poly.pdbx_strand_id
1 'polypeptide(L)'
;MPDYSSIETLLQQMEITVAAAIIEDSSAPGHYFVRVAVTRDARNRQKPSNKKLNEARQTLAKAGFGVDFLLNDSQTQDIEAGLRATILHGYGAQIRNVYMSTRGKSANVWLDPKRTLDQAILKKIGDSSKRYLSVFGIDLGSLAITTGQDLPGVLPCLRTLRQIAPADIPDLSNKLVQRGFKVPSDDWLKRRLDLMRRSGQVLRVEGSRYVLTMEGIRKLGTTKNRTSPDIARLLALARGGL
;
A
#
# COMPACT_ATOMS: atom_id res chain seq x y z
N MET A 1 -5.64 -31.27 -9.75
CA MET A 1 -5.72 -29.87 -10.23
C MET A 1 -6.08 -29.01 -9.02
N PRO A 2 -5.43 -27.86 -8.81
CA PRO A 2 -5.73 -27.00 -7.66
C PRO A 2 -7.18 -26.51 -7.72
N ASP A 3 -7.90 -26.70 -6.61
CA ASP A 3 -9.36 -26.62 -6.52
C ASP A 3 -9.85 -25.17 -6.33
N TYR A 4 -9.30 -24.24 -7.13
CA TYR A 4 -9.57 -22.80 -7.04
C TYR A 4 -11.07 -22.48 -7.20
N SER A 5 -11.75 -23.24 -8.05
CA SER A 5 -13.20 -23.15 -8.27
C SER A 5 -14.01 -23.38 -6.99
N SER A 6 -13.56 -24.28 -6.12
CA SER A 6 -14.26 -24.58 -4.85
C SER A 6 -14.16 -23.44 -3.86
N ILE A 7 -12.98 -22.78 -3.78
CA ILE A 7 -12.77 -21.60 -2.92
C ILE A 7 -13.58 -20.41 -3.44
N GLU A 8 -13.56 -20.13 -4.75
CA GLU A 8 -14.36 -19.04 -5.33
C GLU A 8 -15.86 -19.27 -5.14
N THR A 9 -16.35 -20.50 -5.34
CA THR A 9 -17.76 -20.85 -5.16
C THR A 9 -18.21 -20.64 -3.71
N LEU A 10 -17.42 -21.10 -2.73
CA LEU A 10 -17.71 -20.89 -1.31
C LEU A 10 -17.70 -19.41 -0.92
N LEU A 11 -16.74 -18.63 -1.44
CA LEU A 11 -16.69 -17.19 -1.18
C LEU A 11 -17.85 -16.43 -1.83
N GLN A 12 -18.28 -16.83 -3.04
CA GLN A 12 -19.46 -16.26 -3.70
C GLN A 12 -20.75 -16.58 -2.93
N GLN A 13 -20.91 -17.81 -2.43
CA GLN A 13 -22.04 -18.17 -1.56
C GLN A 13 -22.10 -17.33 -0.28
N MET A 14 -20.94 -16.87 0.21
CA MET A 14 -20.84 -15.96 1.34
C MET A 14 -20.92 -14.48 0.94
N GLU A 15 -21.25 -14.15 -0.32
CA GLU A 15 -21.29 -12.79 -0.87
C GLU A 15 -19.96 -12.01 -0.70
N ILE A 16 -18.83 -12.70 -0.80
CA ILE A 16 -17.49 -12.11 -0.75
C ILE A 16 -16.96 -12.01 -2.18
N THR A 17 -16.84 -10.80 -2.71
CA THR A 17 -16.34 -10.58 -4.06
C THR A 17 -14.81 -10.68 -4.09
N VAL A 18 -14.32 -11.67 -4.84
CA VAL A 18 -12.89 -11.84 -5.11
C VAL A 18 -12.46 -10.83 -6.18
N ALA A 19 -11.47 -9.99 -5.86
CA ALA A 19 -11.03 -8.88 -6.71
C ALA A 19 -9.99 -9.29 -7.77
N ALA A 20 -9.30 -10.42 -7.57
CA ALA A 20 -8.26 -10.93 -8.44
C ALA A 20 -8.01 -12.42 -8.19
N ALA A 21 -7.24 -13.08 -9.06
CA ALA A 21 -6.92 -14.51 -8.96
C ALA A 21 -6.42 -14.90 -7.56
N ILE A 22 -6.90 -16.06 -7.08
CA ILE A 22 -6.45 -16.71 -5.85
C ILE A 22 -5.00 -17.18 -6.04
N ILE A 23 -4.13 -16.85 -5.08
CA ILE A 23 -2.71 -17.18 -5.14
C ILE A 23 -2.43 -18.28 -4.11
N GLU A 24 -1.98 -19.45 -4.54
CA GLU A 24 -1.50 -20.49 -3.63
C GLU A 24 -0.14 -20.08 -3.02
N ASP A 25 0.02 -20.31 -1.72
CA ASP A 25 1.30 -20.11 -1.05
C ASP A 25 2.26 -21.25 -1.44
N SER A 26 3.31 -20.88 -2.15
CA SER A 26 4.36 -21.83 -2.55
C SER A 26 5.11 -22.46 -1.36
N SER A 27 4.99 -21.88 -0.17
CA SER A 27 5.67 -22.32 1.06
C SER A 27 4.82 -23.29 1.90
N ALA A 28 3.50 -23.26 1.71
CA ALA A 28 2.53 -24.04 2.47
C ALA A 28 1.44 -24.58 1.52
N PRO A 29 1.61 -25.80 0.97
CA PRO A 29 0.64 -26.41 0.07
C PRO A 29 -0.76 -26.47 0.71
N GLY A 30 -1.79 -26.02 0.01
CA GLY A 30 -3.15 -25.93 0.56
C GLY A 30 -3.45 -24.64 1.34
N HIS A 31 -2.51 -23.69 1.38
CA HIS A 31 -2.72 -22.33 1.88
C HIS A 31 -2.85 -21.33 0.72
N TYR A 32 -3.80 -20.40 0.81
CA TYR A 32 -4.16 -19.50 -0.29
C TYR A 32 -4.32 -18.05 0.18
N PHE A 33 -3.82 -17.11 -0.62
CA PHE A 33 -4.09 -15.68 -0.49
C PHE A 33 -5.20 -15.27 -1.44
N VAL A 34 -6.27 -14.72 -0.89
CA VAL A 34 -7.44 -14.27 -1.66
C VAL A 34 -7.55 -12.76 -1.55
N ARG A 35 -7.52 -12.07 -2.69
CA ARG A 35 -7.79 -10.63 -2.74
C ARG A 35 -9.28 -10.38 -2.72
N VAL A 36 -9.74 -9.64 -1.72
CA VAL A 36 -11.16 -9.33 -1.54
C VAL A 36 -11.38 -7.84 -1.73
N ALA A 37 -12.32 -7.50 -2.58
CA ALA A 37 -12.78 -6.12 -2.69
C ALA A 37 -13.59 -5.77 -1.43
N VAL A 38 -13.18 -4.72 -0.74
CA VAL A 38 -13.95 -4.18 0.38
C VAL A 38 -14.58 -2.86 -0.04
N THR A 39 -15.86 -2.73 0.25
CA THR A 39 -16.61 -1.49 0.14
C THR A 39 -16.96 -0.99 1.54
N ARG A 40 -17.33 0.29 1.66
CA ARG A 40 -17.77 0.87 2.93
C ARG A 40 -19.24 1.25 2.81
N ASP A 41 -20.05 0.86 3.80
CA ASP A 41 -21.46 1.26 3.84
C ASP A 41 -21.64 2.74 4.22
N ALA A 42 -22.86 3.25 4.18
CA ALA A 42 -23.18 4.64 4.56
C ALA A 42 -22.79 5.01 6.00
N ARG A 43 -22.55 4.02 6.87
CA ARG A 43 -22.06 4.18 8.25
C ARG A 43 -20.56 3.92 8.37
N ASN A 44 -19.85 3.88 7.24
CA ASN A 44 -18.41 3.65 7.13
C ASN A 44 -17.95 2.29 7.70
N ARG A 45 -18.83 1.29 7.72
CA ARG A 45 -18.47 -0.09 8.09
C ARG A 45 -18.00 -0.82 6.85
N GLN A 46 -16.89 -1.54 7.01
CA GLN A 46 -16.34 -2.39 5.96
C GLN A 46 -17.34 -3.51 5.62
N LYS A 47 -17.56 -3.71 4.32
CA LYS A 47 -18.32 -4.81 3.73
C LYS A 47 -17.44 -5.49 2.66
N PRO A 48 -17.12 -6.79 2.80
CA PRO A 48 -17.46 -7.68 3.91
C PRO A 48 -16.74 -7.30 5.22
N SER A 49 -17.43 -7.52 6.35
CA SER A 49 -16.90 -7.18 7.68
C SER A 49 -15.81 -8.17 8.12
N ASN A 50 -14.93 -7.76 9.04
CA ASN A 50 -13.90 -8.66 9.59
C ASN A 50 -14.51 -9.92 10.23
N LYS A 51 -15.72 -9.82 10.80
CA LYS A 51 -16.45 -10.98 11.33
C LYS A 51 -16.80 -11.96 10.20
N LYS A 52 -17.36 -11.46 9.11
CA LYS A 52 -17.75 -12.26 7.93
C LYS A 52 -16.52 -12.90 7.26
N LEU A 53 -15.39 -12.18 7.21
CA LEU A 53 -14.12 -12.70 6.73
C LEU A 53 -13.57 -13.81 7.65
N ASN A 54 -13.64 -13.65 8.97
CA ASN A 54 -13.22 -14.70 9.90
C ASN A 54 -14.11 -15.95 9.83
N GLU A 55 -15.42 -15.78 9.67
CA GLU A 55 -16.34 -16.89 9.43
C GLU A 55 -15.98 -17.62 8.12
N ALA A 56 -15.72 -16.88 7.04
CA ALA A 56 -15.28 -17.47 5.77
C ALA A 56 -13.95 -18.24 5.92
N ARG A 57 -12.98 -17.68 6.64
CA ARG A 57 -11.71 -18.35 6.95
C ARG A 57 -11.94 -19.66 7.70
N GLN A 58 -12.82 -19.68 8.70
CA GLN A 58 -13.11 -20.90 9.46
C GLN A 58 -13.83 -21.96 8.62
N THR A 59 -14.78 -21.56 7.77
CA THR A 59 -15.47 -22.47 6.86
C THR A 59 -14.51 -23.10 5.86
N LEU A 60 -13.62 -22.30 5.27
CA LEU A 60 -12.59 -22.78 4.35
C LEU A 60 -11.57 -23.69 5.06
N ALA A 61 -11.17 -23.36 6.29
CA ALA A 61 -10.30 -24.20 7.09
C ALA A 61 -10.93 -25.57 7.40
N LYS A 62 -12.23 -25.63 7.68
CA LYS A 62 -12.96 -26.90 7.86
C LYS A 62 -13.03 -27.75 6.59
N ALA A 63 -13.04 -27.09 5.44
CA ALA A 63 -12.95 -27.76 4.14
C ALA A 63 -11.51 -28.14 3.75
N GLY A 64 -10.52 -27.87 4.61
CA GLY A 64 -9.12 -28.23 4.40
C GLY A 64 -8.28 -27.14 3.72
N PHE A 65 -8.83 -25.94 3.52
CA PHE A 65 -8.12 -24.82 2.88
C PHE A 65 -7.69 -23.77 3.91
N GLY A 66 -6.40 -23.49 4.00
CA GLY A 66 -5.90 -22.34 4.75
C GLY A 66 -6.04 -21.07 3.91
N VAL A 67 -6.68 -20.01 4.41
CA VAL A 67 -6.94 -18.81 3.60
C VAL A 67 -6.66 -17.52 4.36
N ASP A 68 -5.88 -16.64 3.71
CA ASP A 68 -5.61 -15.27 4.13
C ASP A 68 -6.20 -14.25 3.15
N PHE A 69 -6.87 -13.24 3.71
CA PHE A 69 -7.54 -12.21 2.92
C PHE A 69 -6.70 -10.95 2.79
N LEU A 70 -6.45 -10.54 1.55
CA LEU A 70 -5.84 -9.27 1.19
C LEU A 70 -6.94 -8.28 0.79
N LEU A 71 -7.19 -7.26 1.62
CA LEU A 71 -8.28 -6.31 1.40
C LEU A 71 -7.87 -5.20 0.43
N ASN A 72 -8.70 -4.95 -0.58
CA ASN A 72 -8.47 -3.86 -1.54
C ASN A 72 -9.67 -2.89 -1.52
N ASP A 73 -9.44 -1.64 -1.11
CA ASP A 73 -10.44 -0.56 -1.09
C ASP A 73 -10.39 0.19 -2.44
N SER A 74 -11.05 -0.38 -3.45
CA SER A 74 -11.04 0.16 -4.83
C SER A 74 -11.69 1.55 -4.92
N GLN A 75 -12.73 1.79 -4.11
CA GLN A 75 -13.42 3.07 -4.06
C GLN A 75 -12.49 4.21 -3.63
N THR A 76 -11.64 3.97 -2.63
CA THR A 76 -10.66 4.97 -2.19
C THR A 76 -9.63 5.27 -3.28
N GLN A 77 -9.19 4.26 -4.04
CA GLN A 77 -8.25 4.44 -5.15
C GLN A 77 -8.86 5.27 -6.29
N ASP A 78 -10.13 5.04 -6.62
CA ASP A 78 -10.84 5.79 -7.66
C ASP A 78 -11.04 7.26 -7.24
N ILE A 79 -11.41 7.51 -5.98
CA ILE A 79 -11.52 8.87 -5.43
C ILE A 79 -10.16 9.58 -5.46
N GLU A 80 -9.07 8.89 -5.10
CA GLU A 80 -7.71 9.47 -5.16
C GLU A 80 -7.34 9.81 -6.61
N ALA A 81 -7.60 8.91 -7.56
CA ALA A 81 -7.30 9.11 -8.96
C ALA A 81 -8.07 10.30 -9.54
N GLY A 82 -9.36 10.41 -9.22
CA GLY A 82 -10.18 11.54 -9.65
C GLY A 82 -9.76 12.87 -9.02
N LEU A 83 -9.49 12.91 -7.71
CA LEU A 83 -8.97 14.10 -7.04
C LEU A 83 -7.65 14.56 -7.69
N ARG A 84 -6.75 13.62 -7.96
CA ARG A 84 -5.47 13.88 -8.63
C ARG A 84 -5.68 14.45 -10.03
N ALA A 85 -6.58 13.88 -10.83
CA ALA A 85 -6.90 14.39 -12.16
C ALA A 85 -7.45 15.83 -12.09
N THR A 86 -8.40 16.10 -11.18
CA THR A 86 -8.98 17.42 -10.99
C THR A 86 -7.92 18.47 -10.63
N ILE A 87 -7.04 18.16 -9.68
CA ILE A 87 -6.01 19.10 -9.23
C ILE A 87 -4.92 19.27 -10.29
N LEU A 88 -4.44 18.19 -10.93
CA LEU A 88 -3.41 18.29 -11.96
C LEU A 88 -3.91 18.99 -13.23
N HIS A 89 -5.20 18.89 -13.56
CA HIS A 89 -5.76 19.64 -14.66
C HIS A 89 -5.80 21.15 -14.38
N GLY A 90 -6.22 21.56 -13.17
CA GLY A 90 -6.29 22.98 -12.80
C GLY A 90 -4.94 23.62 -12.42
N TYR A 91 -4.01 22.84 -11.89
CA TYR A 91 -2.78 23.33 -11.26
C TYR A 91 -1.52 22.59 -11.70
N GLY A 92 -1.55 21.91 -12.85
CA GLY A 92 -0.44 21.10 -13.35
C GLY A 92 0.85 21.87 -13.65
N ALA A 93 0.77 23.20 -13.81
CA ALA A 93 1.96 24.05 -13.94
C ALA A 93 2.73 24.15 -12.61
N GLN A 94 2.03 24.11 -11.48
CA GLN A 94 2.61 24.28 -10.14
C GLN A 94 2.77 22.95 -9.38
N ILE A 95 1.98 21.93 -9.73
CA ILE A 95 1.92 20.65 -9.01
C ILE A 95 2.43 19.53 -9.94
N ARG A 96 3.34 18.73 -9.41
CA ARG A 96 3.84 17.53 -10.08
C ARG A 96 2.91 16.35 -9.83
N ASN A 97 2.44 16.18 -8.60
CA ASN A 97 1.55 15.09 -8.26
C ASN A 97 0.69 15.37 -7.02
N VAL A 98 -0.36 14.58 -6.84
CA VAL A 98 -1.22 14.58 -5.65
C VAL A 98 -1.41 13.16 -5.16
N TYR A 99 -1.37 13.01 -3.84
CA TYR A 99 -1.63 11.76 -3.14
C TYR A 99 -2.73 11.98 -2.10
N MET A 100 -3.49 10.93 -1.83
CA MET A 100 -4.52 10.94 -0.81
C MET A 100 -4.39 9.70 0.06
N SER A 101 -4.49 9.89 1.38
CA SER A 101 -4.79 8.80 2.31
C SER A 101 -6.09 9.11 3.03
N THR A 102 -6.92 8.09 3.21
CA THR A 102 -8.19 8.21 3.93
C THR A 102 -8.09 7.51 5.28
N ARG A 103 -8.67 8.14 6.31
CA ARG A 103 -8.87 7.53 7.62
C ARG A 103 -10.31 7.80 8.05
N GLY A 104 -11.18 6.85 7.75
CA GLY A 104 -12.62 7.00 7.95
C GLY A 104 -13.21 8.08 7.05
N LYS A 105 -13.91 9.06 7.61
CA LYS A 105 -14.48 10.20 6.85
C LYS A 105 -13.48 11.33 6.58
N SER A 106 -12.25 11.22 7.06
CA SER A 106 -11.24 12.25 6.89
C SER A 106 -10.23 11.82 5.83
N ALA A 107 -9.95 12.70 4.86
CA ALA A 107 -8.86 12.54 3.90
C ALA A 107 -7.69 13.48 4.19
N ASN A 108 -6.49 12.95 4.11
CA ASN A 108 -5.24 13.69 4.13
C ASN A 108 -4.71 13.78 2.71
N VAL A 109 -4.66 15.00 2.17
CA VAL A 109 -4.21 15.26 0.81
C VAL A 109 -2.79 15.80 0.85
N TRP A 110 -1.93 15.18 0.06
CA TRP A 110 -0.52 15.52 -0.05
C TRP A 110 -0.22 16.03 -1.45
N LEU A 111 0.37 17.22 -1.52
CA LEU A 111 0.74 17.88 -2.77
C LEU A 111 2.24 17.77 -2.98
N ASP A 112 2.65 17.32 -4.16
CA ASP A 112 4.03 17.33 -4.61
C ASP A 112 4.25 18.51 -5.57
N PRO A 113 4.77 19.65 -5.10
CA PRO A 113 4.88 20.84 -5.90
C PRO A 113 6.11 20.82 -6.81
N LYS A 114 6.03 21.49 -7.97
CA LYS A 114 7.18 21.70 -8.86
C LYS A 114 8.10 22.82 -8.36
N ARG A 115 7.55 23.78 -7.61
CA ARG A 115 8.22 24.99 -7.07
C ARG A 115 7.55 25.37 -5.75
N THR A 116 8.15 26.27 -4.97
CA THR A 116 7.51 26.81 -3.75
C THR A 116 6.12 27.36 -4.09
N LEU A 117 5.09 26.86 -3.42
CA LEU A 117 3.72 27.27 -3.64
C LEU A 117 3.40 28.50 -2.79
N ASP A 118 2.72 29.47 -3.41
CA ASP A 118 2.13 30.59 -2.68
C ASP A 118 0.93 30.14 -1.83
N GLN A 119 0.74 30.76 -0.67
CA GLN A 119 -0.38 30.47 0.23
C GLN A 119 -1.75 30.68 -0.44
N ALA A 120 -1.86 31.66 -1.35
CA ALA A 120 -3.08 31.89 -2.10
C ALA A 120 -3.45 30.70 -3.00
N ILE A 121 -2.45 30.05 -3.61
CA ILE A 121 -2.64 28.86 -4.46
C ILE A 121 -3.00 27.65 -3.60
N LEU A 122 -2.31 27.47 -2.47
CA LEU A 122 -2.61 26.39 -1.52
C LEU A 122 -4.06 26.46 -1.02
N LYS A 123 -4.56 27.66 -0.71
CA LYS A 123 -5.96 27.85 -0.30
C LYS A 123 -6.92 27.44 -1.41
N LYS A 124 -6.68 27.87 -2.66
CA LYS A 124 -7.50 27.49 -3.82
C LYS A 124 -7.50 25.98 -4.06
N ILE A 125 -6.35 25.31 -3.93
CA ILE A 125 -6.25 23.86 -4.05
C ILE A 125 -7.00 23.18 -2.91
N GLY A 126 -6.88 23.69 -1.67
CA GLY A 126 -7.64 23.22 -0.51
C GLY A 126 -9.14 23.30 -0.71
N ASP A 127 -9.64 24.44 -1.19
CA ASP A 127 -11.06 24.65 -1.46
C ASP A 127 -11.57 23.74 -2.59
N SER A 128 -10.79 23.54 -3.65
CA SER A 128 -11.11 22.57 -4.70
C SER A 128 -11.10 21.13 -4.19
N SER A 129 -10.13 20.77 -3.36
CA SER A 129 -10.04 19.43 -2.75
C SER A 129 -11.23 19.16 -1.84
N LYS A 130 -11.60 20.14 -1.00
CA LYS A 130 -12.76 20.06 -0.12
C LYS A 130 -14.06 19.89 -0.90
N ARG A 131 -14.26 20.66 -1.98
CA ARG A 131 -15.43 20.52 -2.86
C ARG A 131 -15.50 19.14 -3.49
N TYR A 132 -14.39 18.66 -4.05
CA TYR A 132 -14.34 17.33 -4.67
C TYR A 132 -14.67 16.23 -3.64
N LEU A 133 -14.02 16.25 -2.47
CA LEU A 133 -14.22 15.25 -1.43
C LEU A 133 -15.63 15.29 -0.82
N SER A 134 -16.26 16.47 -0.75
CA SER A 134 -17.62 16.61 -0.23
C SER A 134 -18.68 15.88 -1.06
N VAL A 135 -18.46 15.71 -2.37
CA VAL A 135 -19.33 14.92 -3.25
C VAL A 135 -19.36 13.45 -2.81
N PHE A 136 -18.28 12.97 -2.22
CA PHE A 136 -18.13 11.59 -1.72
C PHE A 136 -18.41 11.49 -0.21
N GLY A 137 -18.85 12.57 0.44
CA GLY A 137 -19.09 12.61 1.89
C GLY A 137 -17.81 12.47 2.72
N ILE A 138 -16.66 12.87 2.16
CA ILE A 138 -15.35 12.85 2.82
C ILE A 138 -14.95 14.28 3.19
N ASP A 139 -14.51 14.47 4.42
CA ASP A 139 -13.98 15.72 4.94
C ASP A 139 -12.48 15.83 4.64
N LEU A 140 -12.02 17.03 4.27
CA LEU A 140 -10.60 17.32 4.13
C LEU A 140 -10.00 17.52 5.53
N GLY A 141 -9.28 16.52 6.03
CA GLY A 141 -8.64 16.55 7.35
C GLY A 141 -7.35 17.36 7.36
N SER A 142 -6.48 17.15 6.37
CA SER A 142 -5.26 17.95 6.23
C SER A 142 -4.85 18.10 4.76
N LEU A 143 -4.23 19.24 4.47
CA LEU A 143 -3.55 19.51 3.21
C LEU A 143 -2.07 19.76 3.54
N ALA A 144 -1.20 18.83 3.12
CA ALA A 144 0.23 18.91 3.39
C ALA A 144 1.02 18.98 2.08
N ILE A 145 2.14 19.70 2.11
CA ILE A 145 3.11 19.69 1.03
C ILE A 145 4.14 18.61 1.34
N THR A 146 4.55 17.83 0.34
CA THR A 146 5.59 16.80 0.50
C THR A 146 6.97 17.39 0.84
N THR A 147 7.25 18.64 0.44
CA THR A 147 8.48 19.35 0.82
C THR A 147 8.46 19.72 2.31
N GLY A 148 9.31 19.06 3.11
CA GLY A 148 9.53 19.40 4.52
C GLY A 148 8.91 18.44 5.56
N GLN A 149 8.33 17.32 5.13
CA GLN A 149 7.91 16.24 6.04
C GLN A 149 8.94 15.10 6.01
N ASP A 150 9.05 14.33 7.10
CA ASP A 150 9.92 13.14 7.24
C ASP A 150 9.49 11.98 6.32
N LEU A 151 9.50 12.27 5.01
CA LEU A 151 9.25 11.32 3.95
C LEU A 151 10.47 10.41 3.80
N PRO A 152 10.27 9.10 3.58
CA PRO A 152 11.39 8.21 3.44
C PRO A 152 12.17 8.51 2.15
N GLY A 153 13.45 8.85 2.34
CA GLY A 153 14.43 8.94 1.27
C GLY A 153 14.63 7.59 0.55
N VAL A 154 15.38 7.59 -0.55
CA VAL A 154 15.76 6.35 -1.25
C VAL A 154 16.50 5.40 -0.31
N LEU A 155 17.44 5.91 0.49
CA LEU A 155 18.23 5.10 1.44
C LEU A 155 17.37 4.42 2.53
N PRO A 156 16.48 5.12 3.27
CA PRO A 156 15.53 4.47 4.17
C PRO A 156 14.68 3.37 3.51
N CYS A 157 14.17 3.60 2.30
CA CYS A 157 13.40 2.59 1.58
C CYS A 157 14.25 1.35 1.26
N LEU A 158 15.44 1.53 0.69
CA LEU A 158 16.35 0.43 0.36
C LEU A 158 16.81 -0.32 1.63
N ARG A 159 17.13 0.37 2.74
CA ARG A 159 17.50 -0.28 4.01
C ARG A 159 16.36 -1.10 4.60
N THR A 160 15.13 -0.60 4.50
CA THR A 160 13.94 -1.32 4.97
C THR A 160 13.72 -2.54 4.10
N LEU A 161 13.72 -2.37 2.78
CA LEU A 161 13.60 -3.46 1.82
C LEU A 161 14.68 -4.53 2.01
N ARG A 162 15.92 -4.18 2.37
CA ARG A 162 16.99 -5.16 2.65
C ARG A 162 16.65 -6.11 3.79
N GLN A 163 15.94 -5.61 4.80
CA GLN A 163 15.60 -6.41 5.96
C GLN A 163 14.38 -7.30 5.72
N ILE A 164 13.37 -6.80 5.01
CA ILE A 164 12.09 -7.49 4.83
C ILE A 164 11.91 -8.14 3.45
N ALA A 165 12.84 -7.96 2.51
CA ALA A 165 12.68 -8.50 1.16
C ALA A 165 12.59 -10.04 1.19
N PRO A 166 11.75 -10.67 0.35
CA PRO A 166 10.81 -10.04 -0.58
C PRO A 166 9.62 -9.41 0.15
N ALA A 167 9.28 -8.16 -0.19
CA ALA A 167 8.19 -7.43 0.49
C ALA A 167 7.20 -6.83 -0.51
N ASP A 168 5.94 -6.76 -0.11
CA ASP A 168 4.91 -6.03 -0.83
C ASP A 168 4.83 -4.56 -0.39
N ILE A 169 3.94 -3.78 -1.02
CA ILE A 169 3.76 -2.36 -0.74
C ILE A 169 3.19 -2.14 0.68
N PRO A 170 2.13 -2.86 1.11
CA PRO A 170 1.61 -2.77 2.48
C PRO A 170 2.67 -3.02 3.56
N ASP A 171 3.46 -4.10 3.44
CA ASP A 171 4.48 -4.47 4.43
C ASP A 171 5.58 -3.42 4.54
N LEU A 172 6.04 -2.93 3.39
CA LEU A 172 7.06 -1.88 3.35
C LEU A 172 6.52 -0.57 3.94
N SER A 173 5.27 -0.21 3.63
CA SER A 173 4.59 0.97 4.18
C SER A 173 4.50 0.89 5.70
N ASN A 174 4.00 -0.23 6.23
CA ASN A 174 3.89 -0.48 7.67
C ASN A 174 5.24 -0.39 8.37
N LYS A 175 6.30 -0.96 7.78
CA LYS A 175 7.64 -0.95 8.38
C LYS A 175 8.29 0.45 8.36
N LEU A 176 8.01 1.25 7.33
CA LEU A 176 8.46 2.64 7.26
C LEU A 176 7.75 3.50 8.31
N VAL A 177 6.45 3.31 8.50
CA VAL A 177 5.67 3.99 9.55
C VAL A 177 6.16 3.61 10.94
N GLN A 178 6.46 2.33 11.21
CA GLN A 178 7.04 1.88 12.48
C GLN A 178 8.39 2.55 12.80
N ARG A 179 9.13 2.99 11.78
CA ARG A 179 10.41 3.70 11.93
C ARG A 179 10.27 5.21 12.08
N GLY A 180 9.03 5.71 12.13
CA GLY A 180 8.72 7.14 12.28
C GLY A 180 8.64 7.91 10.96
N PHE A 181 8.72 7.24 9.80
CA PHE A 181 8.54 7.92 8.52
C PHE A 181 7.05 8.11 8.20
N LYS A 182 6.72 9.24 7.58
CA LYS A 182 5.37 9.48 7.07
C LYS A 182 5.29 8.97 5.63
N VAL A 183 4.42 7.99 5.39
CA VAL A 183 4.14 7.47 4.04
C VAL A 183 2.79 8.05 3.59
N PRO A 184 2.74 8.86 2.51
CA PRO A 184 1.51 9.56 2.09
C PRO A 184 0.40 8.64 1.59
N SER A 185 0.74 7.68 0.74
CA SER A 185 -0.16 6.66 0.18
C SER A 185 0.65 5.49 -0.40
N ASP A 186 -0.03 4.37 -0.66
CA ASP A 186 0.59 3.20 -1.30
C ASP A 186 1.02 3.52 -2.74
N ASP A 187 0.29 4.38 -3.46
CA ASP A 187 0.66 4.82 -4.81
C ASP A 187 1.94 5.66 -4.80
N TRP A 188 2.15 6.49 -3.76
CA TRP A 188 3.42 7.20 -3.57
C TRP A 188 4.59 6.23 -3.46
N LEU A 189 4.45 5.20 -2.61
CA LEU A 189 5.51 4.22 -2.38
C LEU A 189 5.76 3.37 -3.63
N LYS A 190 4.71 2.99 -4.34
CA LYS A 190 4.78 2.29 -5.63
C LYS A 190 5.58 3.09 -6.67
N ARG A 191 5.24 4.36 -6.87
CA ARG A 191 5.98 5.23 -7.81
C ARG A 191 7.45 5.41 -7.39
N ARG A 192 7.70 5.51 -6.08
CA ARG A 192 9.07 5.58 -5.54
C ARG A 192 9.86 4.31 -5.87
N LEU A 193 9.27 3.13 -5.67
CA LEU A 193 9.88 1.85 -5.99
C LEU A 193 10.08 1.66 -7.50
N ASP A 194 9.16 2.16 -8.33
CA ASP A 194 9.32 2.14 -9.79
C ASP A 194 10.47 3.03 -10.27
N LEU A 195 10.70 4.18 -9.64
CA LEU A 195 11.89 4.99 -9.91
C LEU A 195 13.17 4.24 -9.52
N MET A 196 13.20 3.59 -8.35
CA MET A 196 14.34 2.77 -7.92
C MET A 196 14.57 1.58 -8.88
N ARG A 197 13.50 0.97 -9.39
CA ARG A 197 13.54 -0.09 -10.39
C ARG A 197 14.15 0.38 -11.71
N ARG A 198 13.72 1.54 -12.22
CA ARG A 198 14.30 2.15 -13.42
C ARG A 198 15.79 2.48 -13.24
N SER A 199 16.21 2.81 -12.03
CA SER A 199 17.62 3.05 -11.69
C SER A 199 18.45 1.79 -11.39
N GLY A 200 17.88 0.58 -11.58
CA GLY A 200 18.58 -0.69 -11.39
C GLY A 200 18.77 -1.13 -9.92
N GLN A 201 18.21 -0.41 -8.94
CA GLN A 201 18.42 -0.68 -7.51
C GLN A 201 17.48 -1.74 -6.93
N VAL A 202 16.32 -1.91 -7.56
CA VAL A 202 15.22 -2.78 -7.08
C VAL A 202 14.70 -3.60 -8.26
N LEU A 203 14.37 -4.86 -8.03
CA LEU A 203 13.64 -5.71 -8.97
C LEU A 203 12.24 -5.98 -8.45
N ARG A 204 11.30 -6.10 -9.37
CA ARG A 204 9.94 -6.57 -9.09
C ARG A 204 9.88 -8.03 -9.49
N VAL A 205 9.61 -8.89 -8.52
CA VAL A 205 9.46 -10.33 -8.69
C VAL A 205 7.97 -10.64 -8.91
N GLU A 206 7.67 -11.87 -9.33
CA GLU A 206 6.29 -12.37 -9.43
C GLU A 206 5.50 -12.12 -8.14
N GLY A 207 4.19 -11.89 -8.27
CA GLY A 207 3.34 -11.52 -7.14
C GLY A 207 3.40 -10.04 -6.71
N SER A 208 4.05 -9.16 -7.49
CA SER A 208 4.21 -7.72 -7.17
C SER A 208 5.07 -7.42 -5.94
N ARG A 209 5.94 -8.35 -5.56
CA ARG A 209 6.92 -8.17 -4.49
C ARG A 209 8.18 -7.49 -5.01
N TYR A 210 8.85 -6.74 -4.14
CA TYR A 210 10.06 -6.02 -4.46
C TYR A 210 11.27 -6.63 -3.73
N VAL A 211 12.38 -6.73 -4.43
CA VAL A 211 13.67 -7.20 -3.90
C VAL A 211 14.78 -6.25 -4.31
N LEU A 212 15.85 -6.20 -3.53
CA LEU A 212 17.03 -5.41 -3.89
C LEU A 212 17.88 -6.14 -4.94
N THR A 213 18.46 -5.36 -5.84
CA THR A 213 19.53 -5.86 -6.71
C THR A 213 20.87 -5.83 -5.98
N MET A 214 21.85 -6.53 -6.55
CA MET A 214 23.24 -6.44 -6.11
C MET A 214 23.77 -5.01 -6.15
N GLU A 215 23.36 -4.21 -7.15
CA GLU A 215 23.71 -2.80 -7.24
C GLU A 215 23.11 -1.97 -6.09
N GLY A 216 21.84 -2.22 -5.75
CA GLY A 216 21.18 -1.61 -4.59
C GLY A 216 21.87 -1.95 -3.27
N ILE A 217 22.31 -3.20 -3.10
CA ILE A 217 23.07 -3.64 -1.91
C ILE A 217 24.43 -2.93 -1.85
N ARG A 218 25.15 -2.83 -2.97
CA ARG A 218 26.45 -2.13 -3.03
C ARG A 218 26.30 -0.65 -2.66
N LYS A 219 25.25 0.03 -3.14
CA LYS A 219 24.97 1.45 -2.81
C LYS A 219 24.67 1.68 -1.33
N LEU A 220 24.13 0.70 -0.62
CA LEU A 220 23.89 0.78 0.82
C LEU A 220 25.16 0.56 1.65
N GLY A 221 26.22 0.01 1.05
CA GLY A 221 27.40 -0.46 1.76
C GLY A 221 27.11 -1.65 2.69
N THR A 222 28.18 -2.20 3.26
CA THR A 222 28.13 -3.23 4.29
C THR A 222 28.85 -2.69 5.53
N THR A 223 28.15 -2.70 6.66
CA THR A 223 28.77 -2.43 7.97
C THR A 223 28.83 -3.75 8.74
N LYS A 224 30.02 -4.17 9.16
CA LYS A 224 30.26 -5.43 9.88
C LYS A 224 30.10 -5.22 11.40
N ASN A 225 28.90 -4.87 11.85
CA ASN A 225 28.58 -4.69 13.28
C ASN A 225 27.28 -5.42 13.65
N ARG A 226 27.00 -5.65 14.95
CA ARG A 226 25.83 -6.42 15.43
C ARG A 226 24.48 -5.86 14.96
N THR A 227 24.44 -4.59 14.55
CA THR A 227 23.27 -3.90 13.98
C THR A 227 23.22 -3.95 12.45
N SER A 228 24.06 -4.77 11.81
CA SER A 228 24.10 -4.83 10.36
C SER A 228 22.74 -5.28 9.82
N PRO A 229 22.29 -4.71 8.68
CA PRO A 229 21.03 -5.12 8.07
C PRO A 229 21.00 -6.62 7.73
N ASP A 230 22.16 -7.21 7.44
CA ASP A 230 22.28 -8.63 7.09
C ASP A 230 22.14 -9.53 8.32
N ILE A 231 22.74 -9.14 9.46
CA ILE A 231 22.57 -9.86 10.73
C ILE A 231 21.13 -9.71 11.22
N ALA A 232 20.52 -8.53 11.10
CA ALA A 232 19.12 -8.33 11.43
C ALA A 232 18.19 -9.20 10.57
N ARG A 233 18.48 -9.33 9.27
CA ARG A 233 17.75 -10.22 8.35
C ARG A 233 17.95 -11.69 8.73
N LEU A 234 19.18 -12.13 9.00
CA LEU A 234 19.48 -13.49 9.45
C LEU A 234 18.77 -13.84 10.77
N LEU A 235 18.75 -12.91 11.73
CA LEU A 235 18.01 -13.05 12.98
C LEU A 235 16.50 -13.09 12.77
N ALA A 236 15.96 -12.33 11.83
CA ALA A 236 14.54 -12.37 11.50
C ALA A 236 14.14 -13.70 10.86
N LEU A 237 14.98 -14.23 9.94
CA LEU A 237 14.80 -15.57 9.35
C LEU A 237 14.90 -16.67 10.41
N ALA A 238 15.89 -16.59 11.31
CA ALA A 238 16.10 -17.57 12.38
C ALA A 238 14.97 -17.57 13.45
N ARG A 239 14.21 -16.47 13.57
CA ARG A 239 13.06 -16.36 14.49
C ARG A 239 11.74 -16.87 13.87
N GLY A 240 11.78 -17.47 12.68
CA GLY A 240 10.59 -18.06 12.04
C GLY A 240 9.77 -17.09 11.21
N GLY A 241 10.36 -15.99 10.73
CA GLY A 241 9.67 -15.06 9.83
C GLY A 241 9.62 -15.54 8.38
N LEU A 242 8.55 -16.29 8.05
CA LEU A 242 7.88 -16.26 6.76
C LEU A 242 6.41 -15.90 7.01
#